data_AF-H6C739-F1
#
_entry.id   AF-H6C739-F1
#
_cell.length_a   1.000
_cell.length_b   1.000
_cell.length_c   1.000
_cell.angle_alpha   90.00
_cell.angle_beta   90.00
_cell.angle_gamma   90.00
#
_symmetry.space_group_name_H-M   'P 1'
#
loop_
_entity.id
_entity.type
_entity.pdbx_description
1 polymer ?
#
loop_
_entity_poly.entity_id
_entity_poly.type
_entity_poly.pdbx_seq_one_letter_code
_entity_poly.pdbx_strand_id
1 'polypeptide(L)'
;MDLAFIHIPLPEYRNPDQLKWVGNWTEPPTAPAYNSNFKDALVEEGVVAVSCGHDHVNDYCLPALDKDKKKPALWMCYGGGAGFGGYGGYYGYHRRIRFFDFDMNEGRIHTWKRLEWGDTERRIDEQIIVDGGKVVVDM
;
A
#
# COMPACT_ATOMS: atom_id res chain seq x y z
N MET A 1 -16.41 0.38 5.48
CA MET A 1 -15.08 0.95 5.15
C MET A 1 -14.12 -0.15 5.50
N ASP A 2 -13.82 -0.97 4.51
CA ASP A 2 -13.25 -2.29 4.74
C ASP A 2 -11.83 -2.34 4.16
N LEU A 3 -10.95 -3.03 4.89
CA LEU A 3 -9.55 -3.18 4.53
C LEU A 3 -9.20 -4.66 4.43
N ALA A 4 -8.35 -4.99 3.47
CA ALA A 4 -7.81 -6.32 3.31
C ALA A 4 -6.31 -6.36 3.64
N PHE A 5 -5.87 -7.42 4.31
CA PHE A 5 -4.45 -7.70 4.54
C PHE A 5 -4.13 -9.05 3.92
N ILE A 6 -3.21 -9.04 2.95
CA ILE A 6 -2.79 -10.23 2.20
C ILE A 6 -1.28 -10.40 2.33
N HIS A 7 -0.77 -11.60 2.04
CA HIS A 7 0.68 -11.80 2.07
C HIS A 7 1.34 -11.34 0.76
N ILE A 8 0.96 -11.95 -0.36
CA ILE A 8 1.55 -11.72 -1.69
C ILE A 8 0.86 -10.51 -2.36
N PRO A 9 1.60 -9.58 -2.98
CA PRO A 9 1.02 -8.46 -3.71
C PRO A 9 0.14 -8.92 -4.88
N LEU A 10 -0.86 -8.11 -5.21
CA LEU A 10 -1.66 -8.27 -6.43
C LEU A 10 -0.84 -7.90 -7.68
N PRO A 11 -1.15 -8.45 -8.87
CA PRO A 11 -0.47 -8.08 -10.11
C PRO A 11 -0.40 -6.56 -10.35
N GLU A 12 -1.42 -5.81 -9.92
CA GLU A 12 -1.54 -4.37 -10.07
C GLU A 12 -0.56 -3.57 -9.21
N TYR A 13 0.11 -4.18 -8.21
CA TYR A 13 1.23 -3.55 -7.52
C TYR A 13 2.39 -3.22 -8.46
N ARG A 14 2.47 -3.87 -9.64
CA ARG A 14 3.41 -3.51 -10.72
C ARG A 14 3.10 -2.16 -11.40
N ASN A 15 2.04 -1.48 -10.96
CA ASN A 15 1.64 -0.16 -11.44
C ASN A 15 1.51 -0.06 -12.98
N PRO A 16 0.70 -0.94 -13.62
CA PRO A 16 0.54 -0.92 -15.08
C PRO A 16 -0.04 0.40 -15.60
N ASP A 17 -0.77 1.13 -14.75
CA ASP A 17 -1.39 2.41 -15.06
C ASP A 17 -0.48 3.62 -14.80
N GLN A 18 0.77 3.39 -14.38
CA GLN A 18 1.78 4.45 -14.15
C GLN A 18 1.31 5.57 -13.21
N LEU A 19 0.52 5.22 -12.20
CA LEU A 19 -0.01 6.15 -11.22
C LEU A 19 1.09 6.61 -10.27
N LYS A 20 0.93 7.82 -9.72
CA LYS A 20 1.82 8.31 -8.66
C LYS A 20 1.70 7.40 -7.44
N TRP A 21 2.85 7.13 -6.83
CA TRP A 21 2.96 6.34 -5.60
C TRP A 21 3.84 7.09 -4.60
N VAL A 22 3.67 6.76 -3.33
CA VAL A 22 4.41 7.38 -2.23
C VAL A 22 5.17 6.30 -1.48
N GLY A 23 6.46 6.52 -1.26
CA GLY A 23 7.31 5.65 -0.45
C GLY A 23 8.55 5.17 -1.18
N ASN A 24 8.79 3.87 -1.17
CA ASN A 24 10.02 3.28 -1.71
C ASN A 24 9.73 2.05 -2.57
N TRP A 25 10.13 2.11 -3.84
CA TRP A 25 10.13 1.00 -4.80
C TRP A 25 11.57 0.59 -5.08
N THR A 26 12.04 -0.49 -4.45
CA THR A 26 13.43 -0.96 -4.59
C THR A 26 13.53 -2.20 -5.48
N GLU A 27 12.49 -3.04 -5.53
CA GLU A 27 12.48 -4.25 -6.34
C GLU A 27 11.20 -4.38 -7.17
N PRO A 28 11.23 -5.08 -8.31
CA PRO A 28 10.00 -5.43 -9.02
C PRO A 28 9.08 -6.27 -8.12
N PRO A 29 7.78 -5.96 -8.01
CA PRO A 29 6.85 -6.74 -7.21
C PRO A 29 6.80 -8.22 -7.61
N THR A 30 6.97 -9.11 -6.64
CA THR A 30 6.86 -10.57 -6.84
C THR A 30 5.41 -11.07 -6.82
N ALA A 31 4.51 -10.26 -7.39
CA ALA A 31 3.12 -10.65 -7.62
C ALA A 31 3.02 -11.85 -8.57
N PRO A 32 1.91 -12.62 -8.56
CA PRO A 32 1.71 -13.67 -9.55
C PRO A 32 1.67 -13.09 -10.98
N ALA A 33 2.05 -13.91 -11.96
CA ALA A 33 1.92 -13.56 -13.38
C ALA A 33 0.46 -13.67 -13.86
N TYR A 34 -0.30 -14.61 -13.28
CA TYR A 34 -1.73 -14.76 -13.53
C TYR A 34 -2.53 -13.74 -12.71
N ASN A 35 -3.41 -13.00 -13.38
CA ASN A 35 -4.37 -12.12 -12.72
C ASN A 35 -5.72 -12.83 -12.57
N SER A 36 -6.08 -13.14 -11.33
CA SER A 36 -7.37 -13.76 -10.97
C SER A 36 -8.52 -12.75 -10.89
N ASN A 37 -8.25 -11.47 -11.17
CA ASN A 37 -9.16 -10.35 -10.94
C ASN A 37 -9.51 -10.15 -9.46
N PHE A 38 -8.63 -10.57 -8.55
CA PHE A 38 -8.88 -10.41 -7.11
C PHE A 38 -8.99 -8.93 -6.71
N LYS A 39 -8.21 -8.04 -7.34
CA LYS A 39 -8.35 -6.59 -7.14
C LYS A 39 -9.76 -6.11 -7.50
N ASP A 40 -10.34 -6.58 -8.62
CA ASP A 40 -11.70 -6.20 -9.02
C ASP A 40 -12.74 -6.67 -7.99
N ALA A 41 -12.62 -7.92 -7.51
CA ALA A 41 -13.50 -8.44 -6.47
C ALA A 41 -13.43 -7.62 -5.16
N LEU A 42 -12.22 -7.19 -4.76
CA LEU A 42 -12.06 -6.29 -3.60
C LEU A 42 -12.79 -4.95 -3.79
N VAL A 43 -12.71 -4.37 -4.99
CA VAL A 43 -13.45 -3.13 -5.33
C VAL A 43 -14.96 -3.35 -5.27
N GLU A 44 -15.45 -4.46 -5.83
CA GLU A 44 -16.88 -4.80 -5.86
C GLU A 44 -17.45 -4.97 -4.43
N GLU A 45 -16.67 -5.53 -3.51
CA GLU A 45 -17.01 -5.69 -2.09
C GLU A 45 -16.78 -4.40 -1.26
N GLY A 46 -16.40 -3.28 -1.88
CA GLY A 46 -16.24 -1.99 -1.20
C GLY A 46 -14.99 -1.87 -0.34
N VAL A 47 -13.97 -2.70 -0.58
CA VAL A 47 -12.66 -2.59 0.09
C VAL A 47 -11.95 -1.35 -0.41
N VAL A 48 -11.61 -0.45 0.52
CA VAL A 48 -11.01 0.86 0.21
C VAL A 48 -9.49 0.85 0.25
N ALA A 49 -8.89 -0.14 0.91
CA ALA A 49 -7.45 -0.35 0.91
C ALA A 49 -7.10 -1.82 1.10
N VAL A 50 -6.03 -2.26 0.43
CA VAL A 50 -5.42 -3.57 0.61
C VAL A 50 -3.95 -3.39 0.94
N SER A 51 -3.47 -4.09 1.96
CA SER A 51 -2.06 -4.10 2.32
C SER A 51 -1.43 -5.46 2.08
N CYS A 52 -0.18 -5.46 1.62
CA CYS A 52 0.60 -6.69 1.41
C CYS A 52 1.99 -6.65 2.03
N GLY A 53 2.65 -7.81 2.04
CA GLY A 53 4.06 -7.97 2.36
C GLY A 53 4.78 -8.67 1.22
N HIS A 54 5.44 -9.79 1.54
CA HIS A 54 6.17 -10.67 0.63
C HIS A 54 7.48 -10.08 0.05
N ASP A 55 7.40 -8.91 -0.59
CA ASP A 55 8.59 -8.18 -1.04
C ASP A 55 9.22 -7.45 0.16
N HIS A 56 10.44 -7.80 0.51
CA HIS A 56 11.05 -7.39 1.78
C HIS A 56 11.69 -6.00 1.74
N VAL A 57 11.82 -5.40 0.56
CA VAL A 57 12.40 -4.05 0.40
C VAL A 57 11.49 -3.07 -0.36
N ASN A 58 10.25 -3.48 -0.67
CA ASN A 58 9.23 -2.56 -1.17
C ASN A 58 8.39 -2.00 -0.03
N ASP A 59 8.15 -0.70 -0.10
CA ASP A 59 7.37 0.02 0.90
C ASP A 59 6.76 1.31 0.31
N TYR A 60 5.93 1.11 -0.71
CA TYR A 60 5.13 2.16 -1.30
C TYR A 60 3.63 1.93 -1.11
N CYS A 61 2.86 3.00 -1.21
CA CYS A 61 1.42 2.98 -1.45
C CYS A 61 1.14 3.54 -2.83
N LEU A 62 0.28 2.87 -3.60
CA LEU A 62 -0.28 3.40 -4.84
C LEU A 62 -1.80 3.23 -4.88
N PRO A 63 -2.54 4.12 -5.54
CA PRO A 63 -3.93 3.87 -5.83
C PRO A 63 -4.07 2.85 -6.97
N ALA A 64 -5.19 2.14 -6.99
CA ALA A 64 -5.66 1.41 -8.16
C ALA A 64 -6.92 2.10 -8.70
N LEU A 65 -7.09 2.07 -10.02
CA LEU A 65 -8.33 2.54 -10.64
C LEU A 65 -9.39 1.43 -10.62
N ASP A 66 -10.64 1.85 -10.79
CA ASP A 66 -11.73 0.94 -11.08
C ASP A 66 -11.53 0.23 -12.44
N LYS A 67 -12.33 -0.79 -12.70
CA LYS A 67 -12.23 -1.62 -13.91
C LYS A 67 -12.30 -0.81 -15.21
N ASP A 68 -13.08 0.27 -15.20
CA ASP A 68 -13.24 1.20 -16.31
C ASP A 68 -12.15 2.28 -16.41
N LYS A 69 -11.21 2.32 -15.44
CA LYS A 69 -10.14 3.32 -15.31
C LYS A 69 -10.64 4.77 -15.23
N LYS A 70 -11.84 4.99 -14.71
CA LYS A 70 -12.47 6.31 -14.61
C LYS A 70 -12.17 7.00 -13.29
N LYS A 71 -11.93 6.25 -12.23
CA LYS A 71 -11.69 6.79 -10.89
C LYS A 71 -10.82 5.89 -10.04
N PRO A 72 -10.13 6.45 -9.03
CA PRO A 72 -9.52 5.66 -7.96
C PRO A 72 -10.57 4.79 -7.26
N ALA A 73 -10.21 3.55 -6.99
CA ALA A 73 -11.11 2.54 -6.41
C ALA A 73 -10.63 2.01 -5.06
N LEU A 74 -9.31 1.81 -4.88
CA LEU A 74 -8.71 1.38 -3.62
C LEU A 74 -7.23 1.77 -3.55
N TRP A 75 -6.65 1.80 -2.34
CA TRP A 75 -5.21 1.94 -2.13
C TRP A 75 -4.51 0.61 -1.90
N MET A 76 -3.38 0.39 -2.58
CA MET A 76 -2.52 -0.78 -2.49
C MET A 76 -1.22 -0.40 -1.78
N CYS A 77 -0.99 -0.92 -0.57
CA CYS A 77 0.06 -0.45 0.33
C CYS A 77 0.92 -1.58 0.88
N TYR A 78 2.24 -1.55 0.66
CA TYR A 78 3.16 -2.45 1.35
C TYR A 78 3.24 -2.15 2.86
N GLY A 79 3.45 -3.20 3.66
CA GLY A 79 3.54 -3.10 5.12
C GLY A 79 4.89 -2.64 5.70
N GLY A 80 5.93 -2.50 4.87
CA GLY A 80 7.23 -1.93 5.27
C GLY A 80 8.37 -2.91 5.56
N GLY A 81 8.14 -4.23 5.52
CA GLY A 81 9.21 -5.22 5.70
C GLY A 81 9.79 -5.24 7.12
N ALA A 82 8.94 -5.44 8.13
CA ALA A 82 9.32 -5.35 9.55
C ALA A 82 10.10 -6.57 10.10
N GLY A 83 10.10 -7.70 9.40
CA GLY A 83 10.68 -8.95 9.88
C GLY A 83 12.21 -9.00 9.80
N PHE A 84 12.85 -9.68 10.76
CA PHE A 84 14.30 -9.93 10.75
C PHE A 84 14.75 -11.01 9.76
N GLY A 85 13.83 -11.86 9.29
CA GLY A 85 14.10 -12.91 8.30
C GLY A 85 14.01 -12.46 6.84
N GLY A 86 13.89 -11.15 6.60
CA GLY A 86 13.84 -10.59 5.26
C GLY A 86 15.15 -10.84 4.50
N TYR A 87 15.03 -11.20 3.22
CA TYR A 87 16.17 -11.21 2.32
C TYR A 87 16.57 -9.78 1.95
N GLY A 88 17.78 -9.66 1.42
CA GLY A 88 18.16 -8.47 0.68
C GLY A 88 18.59 -7.32 1.57
N GLY A 89 19.85 -7.36 2.02
CA GLY A 89 20.59 -6.17 2.43
C GLY A 89 20.77 -5.12 1.31
N TYR A 90 19.81 -5.03 0.38
CA TYR A 90 19.71 -4.08 -0.72
C TYR A 90 20.01 -2.69 -0.20
N TYR A 91 21.21 -2.21 -0.49
CA TYR A 91 21.66 -0.85 -0.19
C TYR A 91 21.47 -0.41 1.26
N GLY A 92 21.44 -1.35 2.21
CA GLY A 92 21.20 -1.04 3.62
C GLY A 92 19.75 -0.64 3.94
N TYR A 93 18.75 -1.20 3.26
CA TYR A 93 17.32 -0.95 3.54
C TYR A 93 17.02 -1.02 5.04
N HIS A 94 16.62 0.12 5.62
CA HIS A 94 16.17 0.18 7.00
C HIS A 94 14.73 -0.32 7.10
N ARG A 95 14.50 -1.32 7.96
CA ARG A 95 13.16 -1.85 8.22
C ARG A 95 12.24 -0.73 8.69
N ARG A 96 10.96 -0.90 8.41
CA ARG A 96 9.93 0.06 8.78
C ARG A 96 8.60 -0.62 8.94
N ILE A 97 7.71 0.06 9.63
CA ILE A 97 6.33 -0.39 9.87
C ILE A 97 5.41 0.67 9.32
N ARG A 98 4.42 0.24 8.53
CA ARG A 98 3.31 1.09 8.11
C ARG A 98 2.20 1.06 9.16
N PHE A 99 1.73 2.24 9.53
CA PHE A 99 0.59 2.45 10.39
C PHE A 99 -0.62 2.85 9.55
N PHE A 100 -1.80 2.43 10.00
CA PHE A 100 -3.10 2.86 9.50
C PHE A 100 -3.87 3.42 10.70
N ASP A 101 -4.04 4.73 10.72
CA ASP A 101 -4.83 5.44 11.71
C ASP A 101 -6.26 5.59 11.17
N PHE A 102 -7.23 5.11 11.93
CA PHE A 102 -8.65 5.12 11.55
C PHE A 102 -9.41 6.18 12.35
N ASP A 103 -9.96 7.17 11.66
CA ASP A 103 -10.98 8.05 12.23
C ASP A 103 -12.35 7.59 11.77
N MET A 104 -13.10 6.99 12.69
CA MET A 104 -14.43 6.43 12.40
C MET A 104 -15.51 7.52 12.32
N ASN A 105 -15.29 8.70 12.89
CA ASN A 105 -16.25 9.81 12.82
C ASN A 105 -16.16 10.49 11.44
N GLU A 106 -14.94 10.70 10.95
CA GLU A 106 -14.70 11.30 9.64
C GLU A 106 -14.76 10.27 8.51
N GLY A 107 -14.74 8.97 8.83
CA GLY A 107 -14.59 7.90 7.83
C GLY A 107 -13.26 8.02 7.10
N ARG A 108 -12.20 8.34 7.83
CA ARG A 108 -10.88 8.68 7.29
C ARG A 108 -9.86 7.61 7.65
N ILE A 109 -8.98 7.34 6.70
CA ILE A 109 -7.80 6.51 6.92
C ILE A 109 -6.57 7.33 6.58
N HIS A 110 -5.73 7.54 7.58
CA HIS A 110 -4.41 8.13 7.45
C HIS A 110 -3.36 7.03 7.54
N THR A 111 -2.36 7.02 6.65
CA THR A 111 -1.25 6.07 6.71
C THR A 111 0.08 6.79 6.68
N TRP A 112 1.02 6.26 7.43
CA TRP A 112 2.37 6.77 7.59
C TRP A 112 3.28 5.63 8.01
N LYS A 113 4.57 5.91 8.11
CA LYS A 113 5.55 4.88 8.45
C LYS A 113 6.56 5.35 9.47
N ARG A 114 7.14 4.38 10.18
CA ARG A 114 8.25 4.59 11.12
C ARG A 114 9.44 3.73 10.74
N LEU A 115 10.63 4.32 10.76
CA LEU A 115 11.89 3.61 10.57
C LEU A 115 12.33 2.90 11.84
N GLU A 116 12.99 1.76 11.68
CA GLU A 116 13.60 1.00 12.78
C GLU A 116 14.97 1.55 13.18
N TRP A 117 15.64 2.30 12.30
CA TRP A 117 16.94 2.90 12.56
C TRP A 117 17.07 4.29 11.91
N GLY A 118 17.90 5.15 12.49
CA GLY A 118 18.11 6.53 12.02
C GLY A 118 17.11 7.49 12.66
N ASP A 119 16.26 8.12 11.84
CA ASP A 119 15.23 9.06 12.30
C ASP A 119 13.97 8.32 12.76
N THR A 120 14.04 7.70 13.95
CA THR A 120 12.99 6.81 14.48
C THR A 120 11.77 7.52 15.05
N GLU A 121 11.88 8.82 15.36
CA GLU A 121 10.79 9.62 15.93
C GLU A 121 9.88 10.21 14.85
N ARG A 122 10.40 10.39 13.63
CA ARG A 122 9.66 10.97 12.53
C ARG A 122 8.64 10.00 11.94
N ARG A 123 7.46 10.55 11.61
CA ARG A 123 6.51 9.92 10.69
C ARG A 123 6.92 10.28 9.26
N ILE A 124 7.09 9.27 8.42
CA ILE A 124 7.48 9.46 7.00
C ILE A 124 6.33 9.04 6.09
N ASP A 125 6.28 9.68 4.91
CA ASP A 125 5.32 9.40 3.84
C ASP A 125 3.86 9.39 4.34
N GLU A 126 3.54 10.41 5.14
CA GLU A 126 2.21 10.63 5.70
C GLU A 126 1.23 11.00 4.59
N GLN A 127 0.08 10.31 4.53
CA GLN A 127 -0.95 10.56 3.52
C GLN A 127 -2.33 10.12 4.01
N ILE A 128 -3.36 10.87 3.62
CA ILE A 128 -4.75 10.45 3.75
C ILE A 128 -5.10 9.63 2.52
N ILE A 129 -5.55 8.39 2.73
CA ILE A 129 -5.90 7.47 1.62
C ILE A 129 -7.42 7.31 1.46
N VAL A 130 -8.17 7.60 2.51
CA VAL A 130 -9.63 7.60 2.51
C VAL A 130 -10.11 8.79 3.33
N ASP A 131 -11.13 9.49 2.84
CA ASP A 131 -11.80 10.59 3.55
C ASP A 131 -13.30 10.55 3.27
N GLY A 132 -14.14 10.75 4.29
CA GLY A 132 -15.60 10.61 4.15
C GLY A 132 -16.04 9.23 3.63
N GLY A 133 -15.28 8.17 3.95
CA GLY A 133 -15.49 6.80 3.49
C GLY A 133 -15.17 6.56 2.01
N LYS A 134 -14.53 7.52 1.32
CA LYS A 134 -14.17 7.41 -0.10
C LYS A 134 -12.66 7.45 -0.28
N VAL A 135 -12.17 6.66 -1.23
CA VAL A 135 -10.76 6.71 -1.64
C VAL A 135 -10.45 8.09 -2.21
N VAL A 136 -9.41 8.72 -1.66
CA VAL A 136 -8.90 10.01 -2.12
C VAL A 136 -7.49 9.81 -2.66
N VAL A 137 -7.20 10.49 -3.76
CA VAL A 137 -5.85 10.61 -4.31
C VAL A 137 -5.56 12.09 -4.41
N ASP A 138 -4.52 12.55 -3.70
CA ASP A 138 -4.03 13.91 -3.88
C ASP A 138 -3.48 14.01 -5.31
N MET A 139 -4.11 14.84 -6.15
CA MET A 139 -3.71 15.06 -7.55
C MET A 139 -2.43 15.89 -7.65
#